data_AF-A0A3N5HSC6-F1
#
_entry.id   AF-A0A3N5HSC6-F1
#
_cell.length_a   1.000
_cell.length_b   1.000
_cell.length_c   1.000
_cell.angle_alpha   90.00
_cell.angle_beta   90.00
_cell.angle_gamma   90.00
#
_symmetry.space_group_name_H-M   'P 1'
#
loop_
_entity.id
_entity.type
_entity.pdbx_description
1 polymer ?
#
loop_
_entity_poly.entity_id
_entity_poly.type
_entity_poly.pdbx_seq_one_letter_code
_entity_poly.pdbx_strand_id
1 'polypeptide(L)'
;MAQVNGMPGLRQVFVPQPIMGQTPAELRAYIDGRDPITGRPVMQAVLEGLTRPFEGDELGPAEFDRTTPRLVEPDAEDNLHRLFLDNRWTDMLPIVLPTEDRVAAMLARTRRKPDEIVGRMRSTHFREHWAYSVEKVAVNAVMAGARPEYFPVILALAATGVTARSSSSSAMAAMAVVNGPVRNEIGMNAGTGAMGPYNHANATIGRAYGLLSQNGQGGSVPGLSYMGNQGNNYAYNSVTFAENEERSP
;
A
#
# COMPACT_ATOMS: atom_id res chain seq x y z
N MET A 1 0.26 15.27 9.23
CA MET A 1 -0.27 16.10 8.11
C MET A 1 0.21 17.56 8.08
N ALA A 2 0.24 18.33 9.18
CA ALA A 2 0.56 19.76 9.10
C ALA A 2 2.03 20.11 8.74
N GLN A 3 3.00 19.36 9.28
CA GLN A 3 4.41 19.52 8.90
C GLN A 3 4.68 19.26 7.42
N VAL A 4 4.00 18.26 6.83
CA VAL A 4 4.14 17.91 5.41
C VAL A 4 3.64 19.04 4.50
N ASN A 5 2.71 19.87 4.99
CA ASN A 5 2.19 21.04 4.28
C ASN A 5 2.93 22.34 4.66
N GLY A 6 4.09 22.28 5.31
CA GLY A 6 4.88 23.46 5.68
C GLY A 6 4.32 24.27 6.86
N MET A 7 3.42 23.69 7.66
CA MET A 7 2.80 24.33 8.83
C MET A 7 3.17 23.58 10.12
N PRO A 8 4.45 23.62 10.56
CA PRO A 8 4.90 22.86 11.73
C PRO A 8 4.21 23.30 13.04
N GLY A 9 3.75 24.55 13.13
CA GLY A 9 3.03 25.08 14.28
C GLY A 9 1.51 24.91 14.25
N LEU A 10 0.95 24.19 13.27
CA LEU A 10 -0.51 24.04 13.21
C LEU A 10 -0.98 23.17 14.38
N ARG A 11 -1.78 23.77 15.27
CA ARG A 11 -2.42 23.07 16.37
C ARG A 11 -3.43 22.06 15.82
N GLN A 12 -3.32 20.81 16.27
CA GLN A 12 -4.17 19.70 15.82
C GLN A 12 -5.02 19.21 16.98
N VAL A 13 -6.27 18.87 16.68
CA VAL A 13 -7.17 18.16 17.59
C VAL A 13 -7.64 16.92 16.87
N PHE A 14 -7.51 15.76 17.52
CA PHE A 14 -7.90 14.50 16.91
C PHE A 14 -9.37 14.20 17.22
N VAL A 15 -10.10 13.78 16.20
CA VAL A 15 -11.44 13.20 16.32
C VAL A 15 -11.44 11.76 15.82
N PRO A 16 -12.22 10.86 16.44
CA PRO A 16 -12.34 9.48 15.98
C PRO A 16 -12.68 9.38 14.48
N GLN A 17 -12.14 8.35 13.83
CA GLN A 17 -12.44 7.98 12.45
C GLN A 17 -13.21 6.66 12.44
N PRO A 18 -14.14 6.43 11.48
CA PRO A 18 -14.43 7.28 10.32
C PRO A 18 -15.39 8.43 10.64
N ILE A 19 -15.24 9.57 9.94
CA ILE A 19 -16.24 10.66 9.95
C ILE A 19 -17.34 10.39 8.92
N MET A 20 -16.97 9.85 7.75
CA MET A 20 -17.91 9.57 6.67
C MET A 20 -18.81 8.38 7.02
N GLY A 21 -20.12 8.51 6.77
CA GLY A 21 -21.11 7.45 7.01
C GLY A 21 -21.62 7.35 8.44
N GLN A 22 -21.22 8.25 9.34
CA GLN A 22 -21.74 8.33 10.70
C GLN A 22 -23.03 9.16 10.77
N THR A 23 -23.89 8.83 11.72
CA THR A 23 -25.12 9.59 12.01
C THR A 23 -24.79 10.94 12.65
N PRO A 24 -25.70 11.93 12.58
CA PRO A 24 -25.53 13.20 13.27
C PRO A 24 -25.26 13.06 14.77
N ALA A 25 -25.86 12.06 15.44
CA ALA A 25 -25.67 11.81 16.86
C ALA A 25 -24.26 11.30 17.18
N GLU A 26 -23.72 10.39 16.37
CA GLU A 26 -22.34 9.87 16.51
C GLU A 26 -21.31 10.98 16.26
N LEU A 27 -21.52 11.80 15.23
CA LEU A 27 -20.67 12.96 14.96
C LEU A 27 -20.72 13.98 16.10
N ARG A 28 -21.89 14.20 16.69
CA ARG A 28 -22.03 15.07 17.86
C ARG A 28 -21.26 14.53 19.06
N ALA A 29 -21.30 13.22 19.29
CA ALA A 29 -20.52 12.58 20.34
C ALA A 29 -19.01 12.73 20.14
N TYR A 30 -18.52 12.79 18.89
CA TYR A 30 -17.10 13.07 18.63
C TYR A 30 -16.71 14.49 19.02
N ILE A 31 -17.59 15.47 18.74
CA ILE A 31 -17.39 16.88 19.07
C ILE A 31 -17.42 17.10 20.59
N ASP A 32 -18.43 16.55 21.26
CA ASP A 32 -18.62 16.72 22.71
C ASP A 32 -17.71 15.78 23.53
N GLY A 33 -17.03 14.84 22.86
CA GLY A 33 -16.16 13.84 23.45
C GLY A 33 -14.74 14.33 23.77
N ARG A 34 -13.86 13.37 24.05
CA ARG A 34 -12.43 13.60 24.31
C ARG A 34 -11.60 13.21 23.10
N ASP A 35 -10.58 14.00 22.84
CA ASP A 35 -9.50 13.67 21.93
C ASP A 35 -8.84 12.37 22.42
N PRO A 36 -8.82 11.30 21.62
CA PRO A 36 -8.31 10.00 22.05
C PRO A 36 -6.78 9.97 22.21
N ILE A 37 -6.06 10.97 21.69
CA ILE A 37 -4.60 11.10 21.85
C ILE A 37 -4.29 11.88 23.12
N THR A 38 -4.91 13.05 23.29
CA THR A 38 -4.57 13.95 24.42
C THR A 38 -5.44 13.73 25.67
N GLY A 39 -6.56 13.01 25.53
CA GLY A 39 -7.56 12.80 26.58
C GLY A 39 -8.38 14.06 26.94
N ARG A 40 -8.16 15.17 26.24
CA ARG A 40 -8.78 16.48 26.50
C ARG A 40 -10.12 16.60 25.76
N PRO A 41 -11.10 17.37 26.26
CA PRO A 41 -12.32 17.63 25.51
C PRO A 41 -12.03 18.25 24.14
N VAL A 42 -12.57 17.67 23.07
CA VAL A 42 -12.26 18.05 21.68
C VAL A 42 -12.53 19.54 21.47
N MET A 43 -13.73 20.02 21.79
CA MET A 43 -14.07 21.43 21.60
C MET A 43 -13.25 22.39 22.44
N GLN A 44 -12.82 21.98 23.64
CA GLN A 44 -11.94 22.81 24.46
C GLN A 44 -10.56 22.97 23.80
N ALA A 45 -10.00 21.88 23.27
CA ALA A 45 -8.73 21.92 22.55
C ALA A 45 -8.83 22.76 21.26
N VAL A 46 -9.97 22.70 20.55
CA VAL A 46 -10.23 23.53 19.36
C VAL A 46 -10.28 25.01 19.74
N LEU A 47 -11.08 25.36 20.76
CA LEU A 47 -11.23 26.74 21.22
C LEU A 47 -9.89 27.33 21.65
N GLU A 48 -9.13 26.64 22.48
CA GLU A 48 -7.81 27.10 22.90
C GLU A 48 -6.84 27.20 21.73
N GLY A 49 -6.90 26.24 20.79
CA GLY A 49 -6.06 26.26 19.61
C GLY A 49 -6.28 27.49 18.72
N LEU A 50 -7.54 27.92 18.60
CA LEU A 50 -7.95 29.09 17.81
C LEU A 50 -7.80 30.43 18.54
N THR A 51 -7.84 30.44 19.88
CA THR A 51 -7.92 31.69 20.67
C THR A 51 -6.65 32.06 21.43
N ARG A 52 -5.76 31.11 21.73
CA ARG A 52 -4.51 31.41 22.44
C ARG A 52 -3.39 31.81 21.46
N PRO A 53 -2.52 32.76 21.80
CA PRO A 53 -1.31 33.04 21.04
C PRO A 53 -0.47 31.77 20.83
N PHE A 54 0.19 31.66 19.68
CA PHE A 54 1.08 30.54 19.38
C PHE A 54 2.48 30.83 19.93
N GLU A 55 2.91 30.11 20.96
CA GLU A 55 4.28 30.12 21.45
C GLU A 55 5.03 28.96 20.80
N GLY A 56 6.14 29.25 20.13
CA GLY A 56 6.68 28.51 18.97
C GLY A 56 7.24 27.11 19.18
N ASP A 57 6.82 26.34 20.20
CA ASP A 57 7.43 25.03 20.51
C ASP A 57 6.47 23.98 21.12
N GLU A 58 5.15 24.23 21.15
CA GLU A 58 4.23 23.43 21.97
C GLU A 58 3.83 22.04 21.43
N LEU A 59 4.10 21.73 20.15
CA LEU A 59 3.63 20.49 19.53
C LEU A 59 4.74 19.80 18.75
N GLY A 60 5.47 18.92 19.44
CA GLY A 60 6.27 17.89 18.78
C GLY A 60 5.40 16.98 17.91
N PRO A 61 5.97 16.32 16.89
CA PRO A 61 5.22 15.43 16.03
C PRO A 61 4.51 14.34 16.86
N ALA A 62 3.22 14.12 16.60
CA ALA A 62 2.56 12.92 17.08
C ALA A 62 3.16 11.72 16.35
N GLU A 63 4.14 11.07 16.97
CA GLU A 63 4.69 9.81 16.50
C GLU A 63 3.71 8.70 16.84
N PHE A 64 3.08 8.13 15.81
CA PHE A 64 2.34 6.90 15.95
C PHE A 64 3.34 5.76 15.90
N ASP A 65 3.36 4.90 16.93
CA ASP A 65 4.09 3.65 16.87
C ASP A 65 3.48 2.77 15.77
N ARG A 66 4.22 2.66 14.66
CA ARG A 66 3.88 1.83 13.49
C ARG A 66 4.81 0.62 13.42
N THR A 67 5.47 0.27 14.52
CA THR A 67 6.27 -0.94 14.58
C THR A 67 5.35 -2.14 14.37
N THR A 68 5.76 -3.01 13.46
CA THR A 68 5.09 -4.26 13.17
C THR A 68 6.12 -5.36 13.37
N PRO A 69 5.79 -6.45 14.08
CA PRO A 69 6.67 -7.60 14.17
C PRO A 69 7.11 -8.02 12.76
N ARG A 70 8.40 -8.34 12.61
CA ARG A 70 8.95 -8.77 11.33
C ARG A 70 8.36 -10.12 10.89
N LEU A 71 8.06 -11.00 11.84
CA LEU A 71 7.52 -12.34 11.64
C LEU A 71 6.18 -12.49 12.34
N VAL A 72 5.33 -13.35 11.79
CA VAL A 72 4.15 -13.87 12.49
C VAL A 72 4.54 -15.11 13.29
N GLU A 73 3.74 -15.45 14.30
CA GLU A 73 3.95 -16.68 15.05
C GLU A 73 3.86 -17.91 14.12
N PRO A 74 4.77 -18.90 14.26
CA PRO A 74 4.70 -20.13 13.49
C PRO A 74 3.41 -20.89 13.76
N ASP A 75 2.78 -21.40 12.71
CA ASP A 75 1.55 -22.19 12.79
C ASP A 75 1.46 -23.14 11.57
N ALA A 76 0.44 -24.00 11.53
CA ALA A 76 0.12 -24.81 10.38
C ALA A 76 -0.16 -23.94 9.14
N GLU A 77 0.20 -24.43 7.96
CA GLU A 77 0.08 -23.71 6.68
C GLU A 77 -1.35 -23.17 6.44
N ASP A 78 -2.37 -23.99 6.69
CA ASP A 78 -3.77 -23.58 6.56
C ASP A 78 -4.17 -22.47 7.55
N ASN A 79 -3.57 -22.44 8.74
CA ASN A 79 -3.81 -21.38 9.72
C ASN A 79 -3.14 -20.08 9.27
N LEU A 80 -1.92 -20.16 8.75
CA LEU A 80 -1.21 -19.01 8.19
C LEU A 80 -1.92 -18.43 6.96
N HIS A 81 -2.44 -19.28 6.07
CA HIS A 81 -3.24 -18.81 4.94
C HIS A 81 -4.50 -18.08 5.41
N ARG A 82 -5.23 -18.62 6.39
CA ARG A 82 -6.40 -17.95 6.98
C ARG A 82 -6.01 -16.63 7.64
N LEU A 83 -4.91 -16.60 8.41
CA LEU A 83 -4.40 -15.39 9.04
C LEU A 83 -4.15 -14.27 8.02
N PHE A 84 -3.47 -14.57 6.91
CA PHE A 84 -3.19 -13.56 5.88
C PHE A 84 -4.46 -13.08 5.18
N LEU A 85 -5.43 -13.97 4.97
CA LEU A 85 -6.74 -13.64 4.38
C LEU A 85 -7.56 -12.74 5.31
N ASP A 86 -7.69 -13.12 6.58
CA ASP A 86 -8.47 -12.41 7.59
C ASP A 86 -7.92 -11.00 7.86
N ASN A 87 -6.59 -10.87 7.86
CA ASN A 87 -5.91 -9.57 7.99
C ASN A 87 -5.91 -8.74 6.68
N ARG A 88 -6.46 -9.26 5.58
CA ARG A 88 -6.50 -8.61 4.26
C ARG A 88 -5.09 -8.24 3.75
N TRP A 89 -4.11 -9.08 4.04
CA TRP A 89 -2.75 -8.95 3.48
C TRP A 89 -2.64 -9.57 2.09
N THR A 90 -3.69 -10.27 1.66
CA THR A 90 -3.83 -10.82 0.31
C THR A 90 -4.84 -10.02 -0.50
N ASP A 91 -4.82 -10.27 -1.80
CA ASP A 91 -5.82 -9.81 -2.76
C ASP A 91 -7.04 -10.76 -2.81
N MET A 92 -7.33 -11.51 -1.73
CA MET A 92 -8.36 -12.57 -1.66
C MET A 92 -8.08 -13.81 -2.52
N LEU A 93 -7.00 -13.82 -3.29
CA LEU A 93 -6.51 -15.00 -3.99
C LEU A 93 -5.51 -15.76 -3.12
N PRO A 94 -5.33 -17.08 -3.33
CA PRO A 94 -4.28 -17.85 -2.66
C PRO A 94 -2.91 -17.26 -2.88
N ILE A 95 -2.08 -17.24 -1.85
CA ILE A 95 -0.70 -16.73 -1.88
C ILE A 95 0.31 -17.86 -1.74
N VAL A 96 1.56 -17.60 -2.10
CA VAL A 96 2.69 -18.40 -1.58
C VAL A 96 3.13 -17.79 -0.25
N LEU A 97 3.17 -18.58 0.82
CA LEU A 97 3.61 -18.05 2.12
C LEU A 97 5.04 -17.48 2.05
N PRO A 98 5.27 -16.23 2.51
CA PRO A 98 6.55 -15.55 2.38
C PRO A 98 7.53 -15.96 3.48
N THR A 99 7.95 -17.23 3.47
CA THR A 99 8.98 -17.76 4.37
C THR A 99 10.32 -17.04 4.18
N GLU A 100 11.15 -17.02 5.21
CA GLU A 100 12.46 -16.34 5.19
C GLU A 100 13.34 -16.77 4.00
N ASP A 101 13.40 -18.06 3.68
CA ASP A 101 14.18 -18.58 2.56
C ASP A 101 13.69 -18.06 1.19
N ARG A 102 12.38 -17.96 1.00
CA ARG A 102 11.77 -17.47 -0.24
C ARG A 102 12.01 -15.96 -0.39
N VAL A 103 11.94 -15.22 0.72
CA VAL A 103 12.26 -13.79 0.77
C VAL A 103 13.75 -13.58 0.51
N ALA A 104 14.63 -14.39 1.10
CA ALA A 104 16.08 -14.33 0.85
C ALA A 104 16.42 -14.60 -0.62
N ALA A 105 15.74 -15.54 -1.27
CA ALA A 105 15.91 -15.81 -2.69
C ALA A 105 15.55 -14.60 -3.58
N MET A 106 14.49 -13.85 -3.23
CA MET A 106 14.16 -12.59 -3.90
C MET A 106 15.25 -11.53 -3.66
N LEU A 107 15.68 -11.35 -2.42
CA LEU A 107 16.68 -10.37 -2.03
C LEU A 107 18.04 -10.62 -2.71
N ALA A 108 18.39 -11.87 -2.99
CA ALA A 108 19.59 -12.24 -3.72
C ALA A 108 19.63 -11.69 -5.18
N ARG A 109 18.49 -11.21 -5.70
CA ARG A 109 18.37 -10.65 -7.06
C ARG A 109 18.52 -9.13 -7.11
N THR A 110 18.90 -8.50 -5.99
CA THR A 110 19.22 -7.07 -5.93
C THR A 110 20.49 -6.82 -5.12
N ARG A 111 21.11 -5.65 -5.34
CA ARG A 111 22.22 -5.15 -4.52
C ARG A 111 21.76 -4.20 -3.42
N ARG A 112 20.49 -3.80 -3.43
CA ARG A 112 19.89 -2.90 -2.44
C ARG A 112 19.74 -3.63 -1.11
N LYS A 113 19.89 -2.90 0.00
CA LYS A 113 19.81 -3.51 1.34
C LYS A 113 18.36 -3.82 1.71
N PRO A 114 18.07 -4.89 2.48
CA PRO A 114 16.69 -5.27 2.83
C PRO A 114 15.89 -4.17 3.55
N ASP A 115 16.56 -3.38 4.38
CA ASP A 115 16.01 -2.28 5.17
C ASP A 115 15.91 -0.94 4.41
N GLU A 116 16.51 -0.87 3.22
CA GLU A 116 16.51 0.34 2.40
C GLU A 116 15.09 0.69 1.96
N ILE A 117 14.68 1.95 2.16
CA ILE A 117 13.36 2.42 1.73
C ILE A 117 13.33 2.53 0.21
N VAL A 118 12.40 1.80 -0.41
CA VAL A 118 12.23 1.79 -1.86
C VAL A 118 11.37 2.94 -2.32
N GLY A 119 10.29 3.21 -1.60
CA GLY A 119 9.31 4.19 -1.99
C GLY A 119 8.31 4.50 -0.89
N ARG A 120 7.38 5.39 -1.22
CA ARG A 120 6.34 5.88 -0.32
C ARG A 120 5.01 5.96 -1.07
N MET A 121 3.95 5.36 -0.53
CA MET A 121 2.59 5.38 -1.12
C MET A 121 1.55 5.80 -0.10
N ARG A 122 0.37 6.25 -0.56
CA ARG A 122 -0.79 6.55 0.28
C ARG A 122 -2.06 6.14 -0.45
N SER A 123 -3.06 5.66 0.28
CA SER A 123 -4.32 5.23 -0.35
C SER A 123 -5.14 6.39 -0.89
N THR A 124 -5.17 7.52 -0.18
CA THR A 124 -5.88 8.75 -0.56
C THR A 124 -5.01 9.97 -0.29
N HIS A 125 -5.31 11.10 -0.94
CA HIS A 125 -4.54 12.34 -0.77
C HIS A 125 -4.51 12.85 0.68
N PHE A 126 -5.55 12.52 1.45
CA PHE A 126 -5.71 12.92 2.85
C PHE A 126 -5.06 11.95 3.85
N ARG A 127 -4.43 10.87 3.40
CA ARG A 127 -3.64 9.99 4.27
C ARG A 127 -2.16 10.27 4.13
N GLU A 128 -1.42 10.02 5.20
CA GLU A 128 0.03 10.14 5.19
C GLU A 128 0.66 9.06 4.30
N HIS A 129 1.83 9.39 3.76
CA HIS A 129 2.62 8.41 3.04
C HIS A 129 3.16 7.34 3.99
N TRP A 130 3.01 6.09 3.57
CA TRP A 130 3.62 4.93 4.19
C TRP A 130 4.87 4.56 3.41
N ALA A 131 5.98 4.37 4.14
CA ALA A 131 7.24 3.92 3.56
C ALA A 131 7.31 2.39 3.58
N TYR A 132 7.88 1.81 2.53
CA TYR A 132 8.15 0.37 2.45
C TYR A 132 9.60 0.12 2.03
N SER A 133 10.18 -0.90 2.64
CA SER A 133 11.56 -1.33 2.40
C SER A 133 11.66 -2.35 1.26
N VAL A 134 12.88 -2.66 0.83
CA VAL A 134 13.16 -3.72 -0.16
C VAL A 134 12.60 -5.07 0.31
N GLU A 135 12.76 -5.41 1.60
CA GLU A 135 12.22 -6.65 2.17
C GLU A 135 10.69 -6.72 2.06
N LYS A 136 9.98 -5.61 2.32
CA LYS A 136 8.51 -5.56 2.14
C LYS A 136 8.11 -5.77 0.69
N VAL A 137 8.88 -5.28 -0.27
CA VAL A 137 8.65 -5.56 -1.70
C VAL A 137 8.86 -7.04 -2.00
N ALA A 138 9.92 -7.65 -1.46
CA ALA A 138 10.22 -9.07 -1.62
C ALA A 138 9.12 -9.97 -1.05
N VAL A 139 8.60 -9.67 0.14
CA VAL A 139 7.46 -10.38 0.75
C VAL A 139 6.25 -10.39 -0.19
N ASN A 140 5.89 -9.24 -0.76
CA ASN A 140 4.76 -9.14 -1.70
C ASN A 140 5.03 -9.87 -3.03
N ALA A 141 6.27 -9.86 -3.51
CA ALA A 141 6.66 -10.62 -4.69
C ALA A 141 6.54 -12.14 -4.47
N VAL A 142 6.95 -12.64 -3.31
CA VAL A 142 6.76 -14.05 -2.95
C VAL A 142 5.27 -14.38 -2.88
N MET A 143 4.47 -13.59 -2.17
CA MET A 143 3.03 -13.83 -2.05
C MET A 143 2.33 -13.92 -3.41
N ALA A 144 2.76 -13.13 -4.38
CA ALA A 144 2.23 -13.16 -5.74
C ALA A 144 2.60 -14.42 -6.54
N GLY A 145 3.55 -15.23 -6.05
CA GLY A 145 4.12 -16.37 -6.77
C GLY A 145 5.17 -15.96 -7.82
N ALA A 146 5.73 -14.75 -7.74
CA ALA A 146 6.76 -14.31 -8.67
C ALA A 146 8.02 -15.19 -8.53
N ARG A 147 8.76 -15.36 -9.63
CA ARG A 147 10.09 -15.96 -9.57
C ARG A 147 11.13 -14.90 -9.17
N PRO A 148 12.23 -15.29 -8.50
CA PRO A 148 13.28 -14.33 -8.13
C PRO A 148 13.79 -13.49 -9.30
N GLU A 149 13.89 -14.04 -10.51
CA GLU A 149 14.38 -13.34 -11.69
C GLU A 149 13.52 -12.12 -12.06
N TYR A 150 12.25 -12.08 -11.63
CA TYR A 150 11.32 -10.98 -11.88
C TYR A 150 11.47 -9.84 -10.86
N PHE A 151 12.13 -10.11 -9.74
CA PHE A 151 12.23 -9.17 -8.63
C PHE A 151 12.78 -7.79 -9.01
N PRO A 152 13.81 -7.66 -9.86
CA PRO A 152 14.28 -6.34 -10.30
C PRO A 152 13.19 -5.47 -10.95
N VAL A 153 12.30 -6.07 -11.75
CA VAL A 153 11.18 -5.36 -12.38
C VAL A 153 10.14 -4.94 -11.34
N ILE A 154 9.80 -5.83 -10.41
CA ILE A 154 8.86 -5.52 -9.31
C ILE A 154 9.43 -4.39 -8.43
N LEU A 155 10.73 -4.42 -8.17
CA LEU A 155 11.43 -3.40 -7.39
C LEU A 155 11.47 -2.05 -8.12
N ALA A 156 11.60 -2.05 -9.46
CA ALA A 156 11.49 -0.85 -10.27
C ALA A 156 10.07 -0.26 -10.22
N LEU A 157 9.03 -1.09 -10.34
CA LEU A 157 7.63 -0.65 -10.19
C LEU A 157 7.39 -0.05 -8.80
N ALA A 158 7.90 -0.69 -7.75
CA ALA A 158 7.84 -0.19 -6.39
C ALA A 158 8.50 1.19 -6.24
N ALA A 159 9.67 1.38 -6.85
CA ALA A 159 10.42 2.63 -6.77
C ALA A 159 9.69 3.83 -7.40
N THR A 160 8.70 3.60 -8.27
CA THR A 160 7.88 4.69 -8.85
C THR A 160 7.05 5.42 -7.79
N GLY A 161 6.70 4.77 -6.68
CA GLY A 161 5.76 5.32 -5.70
C GLY A 161 4.32 5.45 -6.22
N VAL A 162 4.03 4.97 -7.44
CA VAL A 162 2.68 4.94 -8.02
C VAL A 162 1.96 3.70 -7.52
N THR A 163 0.71 3.84 -7.09
CA THR A 163 -0.10 2.72 -6.62
C THR A 163 -0.87 2.07 -7.77
N ALA A 164 -0.90 0.74 -7.78
CA ALA A 164 -1.73 -0.05 -8.68
C ALA A 164 -3.18 -0.18 -8.20
N ARG A 165 -3.46 0.28 -6.96
CA ARG A 165 -4.71 0.09 -6.22
C ARG A 165 -5.14 1.40 -5.56
N SER A 166 -5.27 2.49 -6.32
CA SER A 166 -5.75 3.77 -5.82
C SER A 166 -7.15 3.65 -5.19
N SER A 167 -7.38 4.33 -4.07
CA SER A 167 -8.73 4.46 -3.53
C SER A 167 -9.55 5.45 -4.37
N SER A 168 -10.76 5.06 -4.77
CA SER A 168 -11.62 5.84 -5.67
C SER A 168 -13.10 5.53 -5.43
N SER A 169 -13.98 6.46 -5.80
CA SER A 169 -15.43 6.23 -5.93
C SER A 169 -15.80 5.60 -7.28
N SER A 170 -14.87 5.54 -8.22
CA SER A 170 -15.02 4.89 -9.52
C SER A 170 -14.30 3.54 -9.59
N ALA A 171 -14.70 2.71 -10.55
CA ALA A 171 -13.97 1.50 -10.91
C ALA A 171 -12.69 1.87 -11.70
N MET A 172 -11.51 1.59 -11.14
CA MET A 172 -10.21 1.91 -11.76
C MET A 172 -9.29 0.69 -11.71
N ALA A 173 -8.35 0.64 -12.65
CA ALA A 173 -7.22 -0.28 -12.63
C ALA A 173 -5.98 0.48 -13.11
N ALA A 174 -4.81 0.04 -12.65
CA ALA A 174 -3.54 0.49 -13.20
C ALA A 174 -3.10 -0.43 -14.35
N MET A 175 -2.21 0.09 -15.18
CA MET A 175 -1.52 -0.65 -16.24
C MET A 175 -0.02 -0.41 -16.07
N ALA A 176 0.77 -1.47 -16.19
CA ALA A 176 2.23 -1.39 -16.19
C ALA A 176 2.78 -2.00 -17.47
N VAL A 177 3.52 -1.20 -18.25
CA VAL A 177 4.16 -1.65 -19.48
C VAL A 177 5.66 -1.72 -19.25
N VAL A 178 6.25 -2.90 -19.46
CA VAL A 178 7.68 -3.12 -19.29
C VAL A 178 8.37 -3.03 -20.64
N ASN A 179 9.33 -2.12 -20.73
CA ASN A 179 10.18 -1.97 -21.90
C ASN A 179 11.67 -2.21 -21.56
N GLY A 180 12.45 -2.61 -22.56
CA GLY A 180 13.88 -2.90 -22.47
C GLY A 180 14.23 -4.40 -22.47
N PRO A 181 15.54 -4.74 -22.53
CA PRO A 181 16.02 -6.11 -22.69
C PRO A 181 15.49 -7.11 -21.65
N VAL A 182 15.25 -6.63 -20.43
CA VAL A 182 14.73 -7.43 -19.31
C VAL A 182 13.44 -8.16 -19.67
N ARG A 183 12.59 -7.60 -20.54
CA ARG A 183 11.34 -8.23 -20.99
C ARG A 183 11.62 -9.58 -21.67
N ASN A 184 12.70 -9.66 -22.45
CA ASN A 184 13.12 -10.88 -23.14
C ASN A 184 13.85 -11.83 -22.19
N GLU A 185 14.73 -11.29 -21.33
CA GLU A 185 15.52 -12.07 -20.36
C GLU A 185 14.64 -12.88 -19.40
N ILE A 186 13.51 -12.31 -18.97
CA ILE A 186 12.58 -12.97 -18.05
C ILE A 186 11.38 -13.62 -18.75
N GLY A 187 11.36 -13.59 -20.09
CA GLY A 187 10.34 -14.21 -20.92
C GLY A 187 8.94 -13.61 -20.75
N MET A 188 8.82 -12.29 -20.65
CA MET A 188 7.52 -11.60 -20.69
C MET A 188 6.87 -11.73 -22.07
N ASN A 189 5.53 -11.69 -22.11
CA ASN A 189 4.78 -11.71 -23.37
C ASN A 189 4.39 -10.28 -23.81
N ALA A 190 4.71 -9.94 -25.05
CA ALA A 190 4.35 -8.69 -25.73
C ALA A 190 3.46 -8.92 -26.99
N GLY A 191 3.16 -10.18 -27.32
CA GLY A 191 2.46 -10.57 -28.54
C GLY A 191 0.99 -10.94 -28.33
N THR A 192 0.54 -11.95 -29.06
CA THR A 192 -0.83 -12.47 -28.94
C THR A 192 -1.12 -12.86 -27.50
N GLY A 193 -2.21 -12.31 -26.94
CA GLY A 193 -2.61 -12.58 -25.57
C GLY A 193 -1.70 -11.95 -24.50
N ALA A 194 -0.93 -10.90 -24.81
CA ALA A 194 -0.03 -10.22 -23.87
C ALA A 194 -0.70 -9.79 -22.55
N MET A 195 -1.97 -9.37 -22.61
CA MET A 195 -2.79 -8.98 -21.45
C MET A 195 -3.63 -10.15 -20.87
N GLY A 196 -3.40 -11.37 -21.33
CA GLY A 196 -4.12 -12.58 -20.89
C GLY A 196 -3.32 -13.44 -19.90
N PRO A 197 -3.93 -14.50 -19.36
CA PRO A 197 -3.34 -15.36 -18.33
C PRO A 197 -2.31 -16.38 -18.88
N TYR A 198 -1.68 -16.08 -20.02
CA TYR A 198 -0.85 -17.03 -20.76
C TYR A 198 0.65 -16.86 -20.53
N ASN A 199 1.05 -15.94 -19.65
CA ASN A 199 2.45 -15.69 -19.34
C ASN A 199 2.64 -15.49 -17.83
N HIS A 200 3.52 -16.31 -17.25
CA HIS A 200 3.77 -16.31 -15.81
C HIS A 200 4.42 -15.02 -15.31
N ALA A 201 5.34 -14.43 -16.08
CA ALA A 201 5.99 -13.16 -15.71
C ALA A 201 4.98 -12.01 -15.69
N ASN A 202 4.20 -11.83 -16.76
CA ASN A 202 3.13 -10.83 -16.83
C ASN A 202 2.13 -10.97 -15.68
N ALA A 203 1.68 -12.21 -15.40
CA ALA A 203 0.71 -12.51 -14.36
C ALA A 203 1.23 -12.17 -12.95
N THR A 204 2.43 -12.63 -12.61
CA THR A 204 2.96 -12.55 -11.25
C THR A 204 3.60 -11.20 -10.93
N ILE A 205 4.24 -10.52 -11.91
CA ILE A 205 4.75 -9.15 -11.73
C ILE A 205 3.60 -8.19 -11.45
N GLY A 206 2.53 -8.28 -12.25
CA GLY A 206 1.37 -7.43 -12.08
C GLY A 206 0.62 -7.68 -10.77
N ARG A 207 0.46 -8.95 -10.39
CA ARG A 207 -0.11 -9.30 -9.08
C ARG A 207 0.75 -8.82 -7.92
N ALA A 208 2.08 -8.95 -8.01
CA ALA A 208 3.01 -8.42 -7.01
C ALA A 208 2.90 -6.90 -6.86
N TYR A 209 2.74 -6.17 -7.96
CA TYR A 209 2.51 -4.73 -7.93
C TYR A 209 1.20 -4.36 -7.24
N GLY A 210 0.13 -5.11 -7.48
CA GLY A 210 -1.16 -4.98 -6.79
C GLY A 210 -1.07 -5.23 -5.28
N LEU A 211 -0.49 -6.36 -4.88
CA LEU A 211 -0.29 -6.73 -3.46
C LEU A 211 0.58 -5.71 -2.73
N LEU A 212 1.72 -5.32 -3.31
CA LEU A 212 2.58 -4.28 -2.77
C LEU A 212 1.82 -2.97 -2.60
N SER A 213 1.01 -2.58 -3.57
CA SER A 213 0.25 -1.33 -3.50
C SER A 213 -0.76 -1.35 -2.35
N GLN A 214 -1.46 -2.46 -2.16
CA GLN A 214 -2.40 -2.63 -1.04
C GLN A 214 -1.69 -2.59 0.32
N ASN A 215 -0.65 -3.40 0.48
CA ASN A 215 0.05 -3.58 1.75
C ASN A 215 0.99 -2.41 2.09
N GLY A 216 1.60 -1.79 1.08
CA GLY A 216 2.55 -0.69 1.23
C GLY A 216 1.92 0.67 1.49
N GLN A 217 0.66 0.87 1.12
CA GLN A 217 -0.06 2.14 1.33
C GLN A 217 -1.02 2.12 2.53
N GLY A 218 -1.25 0.95 3.13
CA GLY A 218 -2.15 0.79 4.29
C GLY A 218 -3.62 1.09 4.00
N GLY A 219 -4.13 0.70 2.82
CA GLY A 219 -5.52 1.02 2.44
C GLY A 219 -6.00 0.43 1.11
N SER A 220 -6.99 1.10 0.52
CA SER A 220 -7.86 0.61 -0.56
C SER A 220 -8.74 -0.57 -0.17
N VAL A 221 -9.29 -0.46 1.04
CA VAL A 221 -10.22 -1.41 1.59
C VAL A 221 -11.66 -1.03 1.22
N PRO A 222 -12.43 -1.90 0.55
CA PRO A 222 -13.83 -1.65 0.21
C PRO A 222 -14.66 -1.22 1.43
N GLY A 223 -15.45 -0.16 1.28
CA GLY A 223 -16.33 0.37 2.33
C GLY A 223 -15.61 1.14 3.45
N LEU A 224 -14.27 1.19 3.45
CA LEU A 224 -13.49 2.00 4.40
C LEU A 224 -12.71 3.12 3.71
N SER A 225 -11.88 2.78 2.73
CA SER A 225 -11.11 3.76 1.97
C SER A 225 -11.36 3.69 0.47
N TYR A 226 -11.78 2.53 -0.05
CA TYR A 226 -12.21 2.36 -1.44
C TYR A 226 -13.74 2.35 -1.51
N MET A 227 -14.31 3.20 -2.38
CA MET A 227 -15.76 3.43 -2.51
C MET A 227 -16.26 3.18 -3.94
N GLY A 228 -15.57 2.32 -4.70
CA GLY A 228 -15.90 2.06 -6.09
C GLY A 228 -17.26 1.37 -6.24
N ASN A 229 -18.06 1.83 -7.21
CA ASN A 229 -19.42 1.32 -7.46
C ASN A 229 -19.45 -0.20 -7.67
N GLN A 230 -18.76 -0.72 -8.69
CA GLN A 230 -18.78 -2.13 -9.09
C GLN A 230 -17.40 -2.82 -9.03
N GLY A 231 -16.32 -2.06 -8.81
CA GLY A 231 -14.95 -2.58 -8.89
C GLY A 231 -14.46 -2.81 -10.33
N ASN A 232 -13.23 -3.32 -10.47
CA ASN A 232 -12.63 -3.62 -11.77
C ASN A 232 -11.72 -4.86 -11.67
N ASN A 233 -12.04 -5.93 -12.42
CA ASN A 233 -11.24 -7.16 -12.40
C ASN A 233 -9.81 -6.99 -12.94
N TYR A 234 -9.54 -5.97 -13.75
CA TYR A 234 -8.18 -5.64 -14.16
C TYR A 234 -7.28 -5.24 -12.98
N ALA A 235 -7.85 -4.86 -11.83
CA ALA A 235 -7.10 -4.50 -10.64
C ALA A 235 -6.46 -5.70 -9.90
N TYR A 236 -6.74 -6.95 -10.30
CA TYR A 236 -6.05 -8.13 -9.74
C TYR A 236 -4.64 -8.32 -10.31
N ASN A 237 -4.41 -7.94 -11.57
CA ASN A 237 -3.10 -8.05 -12.23
C ASN A 237 -2.51 -6.68 -12.60
N SER A 238 -3.27 -5.59 -12.54
CA SER A 238 -2.80 -4.26 -12.94
C SER A 238 -2.29 -4.23 -14.39
N VAL A 239 -2.94 -5.01 -15.26
CA VAL A 239 -2.72 -5.08 -16.72
C VAL A 239 -1.23 -5.01 -17.07
N THR A 240 -0.44 -5.94 -16.54
CA THR A 240 1.02 -5.88 -16.66
C THR A 240 1.48 -6.71 -17.85
N PHE A 241 2.16 -6.08 -18.81
CA PHE A 241 2.67 -6.74 -20.01
C PHE A 241 3.92 -6.05 -20.55
N ALA A 242 4.58 -6.67 -21.52
CA ALA A 242 5.77 -6.12 -22.17
C ALA A 242 5.41 -5.32 -23.43
N GLU A 243 6.17 -4.25 -23.70
CA GLU A 243 6.08 -3.49 -24.95
C GLU A 243 6.56 -4.34 -26.14
N ASN A 244 5.84 -4.28 -27.25
CA ASN A 244 6.21 -4.95 -28.51
C ASN A 244 7.02 -4.01 -29.39
N GLU A 245 8.19 -3.63 -28.91
CA GLU A 245 9.07 -2.63 -29.52
C GLU A 245 9.41 -3.00 -30.97
N GLU A 246 9.67 -4.28 -31.24
CA GLU A 246 10.04 -4.80 -32.55
C GLU A 246 8.91 -4.69 -33.60
N ARG A 247 7.67 -4.43 -33.16
CA ARG A 247 6.50 -4.24 -34.03
C ARG A 247 5.81 -2.90 -33.82
N SER A 248 6.46 -1.96 -33.14
CA SER A 248 5.96 -0.59 -33.00
C SER A 248 6.02 0.14 -34.35
N PRO A 249 4.98 0.92 -34.73
CA PRO A 249 4.97 1.74 -35.96
C PRO A 249 6.08 2.78 -36.03
#